data_AF-A0A937DM11-F1
#
_entry.id   AF-A0A937DM11-F1
#
_cell.length_a   1.000
_cell.length_b   1.000
_cell.length_c   1.000
_cell.angle_alpha   90.00
_cell.angle_beta   90.00
_cell.angle_gamma   90.00
#
_symmetry.space_group_name_H-M   'P 1'
#
loop_
_entity.id
_entity.type
_entity.pdbx_description
1 polymer ?
#
loop_
_entity_poly.entity_id
_entity_poly.type
_entity_poly.pdbx_seq_one_letter_code
_entity_poly.pdbx_strand_id
1 'polypeptide(L)' 'ADIFPSGDIALINSLKYIKQLPSDTDKTFLLKITETWKPYRTIASFMLWHAYICRKNIVFDLT' A
#
# COMPACT_ATOMS: atom_id res chain seq x y z
N ALA A 1 -6.54 12.82 8.78
CA ALA A 1 -7.49 12.53 7.69
C ALA A 1 -7.43 11.04 7.34
N ASP A 2 -8.51 10.46 6.80
CA ASP A 2 -8.65 9.06 6.39
C ASP A 2 -8.45 8.91 4.87
N ILE A 3 -7.21 8.63 4.43
CA ILE A 3 -6.77 8.74 3.04
C ILE A 3 -6.02 7.48 2.61
N PHE A 4 -6.32 6.99 1.41
CA PHE A 4 -5.51 5.98 0.71
C PHE A 4 -4.89 6.61 -0.56
N PRO A 5 -3.55 6.74 -0.66
CA PRO A 5 -2.89 7.35 -1.83
C PRO A 5 -2.87 6.41 -3.04
N SER A 6 -3.96 6.35 -3.80
CA SER A 6 -4.10 5.43 -4.95
C SER A 6 -3.15 5.71 -6.13
N GLY A 7 -2.40 6.82 -6.11
CA GLY A 7 -1.36 7.13 -7.08
C GLY A 7 0.04 6.62 -6.71
N ASP A 8 0.23 6.13 -5.48
CA ASP A 8 1.54 5.69 -5.00
C ASP A 8 1.85 4.25 -5.48
N ILE A 9 2.88 4.13 -6.31
CA ILE A 9 3.30 2.87 -6.93
C ILE A 9 3.83 1.87 -5.89
N ALA A 10 4.61 2.33 -4.91
CA ALA A 10 5.20 1.47 -3.89
C ALA A 10 4.11 0.88 -2.97
N LEU A 11 3.16 1.73 -2.59
CA LEU A 11 2.01 1.34 -1.79
C LEU A 11 1.06 0.40 -2.52
N ILE A 12 0.76 0.65 -3.80
CA ILE A 12 -0.01 -0.28 -4.65
C ILE A 12 0.72 -1.61 -4.79
N ASN A 13 2.03 -1.59 -5.02
CA ASN A 13 2.83 -2.81 -5.14
C ASN A 13 2.82 -3.61 -3.83
N SER A 14 2.91 -2.93 -2.68
CA SER A 14 2.81 -3.54 -1.36
C SER A 14 1.44 -4.18 -1.13
N LEU A 15 0.36 -3.48 -1.49
CA LEU A 15 -1.00 -4.01 -1.39
C LEU A 15 -1.17 -5.26 -2.24
N LYS A 16 -0.77 -5.20 -3.52
CA LYS A 16 -0.83 -6.36 -4.42
C LYS A 16 -0.03 -7.54 -3.88
N TYR A 17 1.16 -7.29 -3.34
CA TYR A 17 2.00 -8.32 -2.74
C TYR A 17 1.33 -8.98 -1.51
N ILE A 18 0.89 -8.18 -0.54
CA ILE A 18 0.30 -8.68 0.71
C ILE A 18 -1.00 -9.45 0.47
N LYS A 19 -1.83 -8.95 -0.45
CA LYS A 19 -3.11 -9.59 -0.81
C LYS A 19 -2.98 -10.65 -1.91
N GLN A 20 -1.74 -10.96 -2.34
CA GLN A 20 -1.44 -11.94 -3.38
C GLN A 20 -2.26 -11.71 -4.67
N LEU A 21 -2.39 -10.43 -5.06
CA LEU A 21 -3.16 -10.01 -6.21
C LEU A 21 -2.28 -10.01 -7.47
N PRO A 22 -2.84 -10.39 -8.64
CA PRO A 22 -2.16 -10.28 -9.94
C PRO A 22 -1.59 -8.88 -10.21
N SER A 23 -0.48 -8.79 -10.94
CA SER A 23 0.18 -7.51 -11.26
C SER A 23 -0.71 -6.58 -12.09
N ASP A 24 -1.58 -7.13 -12.92
CA ASP A 24 -2.56 -6.45 -13.77
C ASP A 24 -3.89 -6.14 -13.05
N THR A 25 -4.00 -6.44 -11.75
CA THR A 25 -5.21 -6.13 -10.97
C THR A 25 -5.60 -4.67 -11.12
N ASP A 26 -6.87 -4.47 -11.46
CA ASP A 26 -7.47 -3.17 -11.75
C ASP A 26 -7.50 -2.25 -10.52
N LYS A 27 -7.31 -0.95 -10.78
CA LYS A 27 -7.30 0.08 -9.74
C LYS A 27 -8.65 0.19 -9.03
N THR A 28 -9.77 0.01 -9.73
CA THR A 28 -11.09 0.11 -9.09
C THR A 28 -11.31 -1.00 -8.06
N PHE A 29 -10.76 -2.19 -8.30
CA PHE A 29 -10.79 -3.30 -7.36
C PHE A 29 -9.93 -3.00 -6.12
N LEU A 30 -8.73 -2.45 -6.30
CA LEU A 30 -7.90 -2.01 -5.18
C LEU A 30 -8.63 -0.98 -4.31
N LEU A 31 -9.31 -0.01 -4.93
CA LEU A 31 -10.10 0.99 -4.21
C LEU A 31 -11.20 0.32 -3.36
N LYS A 32 -11.94 -0.64 -3.91
CA LYS A 32 -12.95 -1.40 -3.14
C LYS A 32 -12.37 -2.11 -1.92
N ILE A 33 -11.17 -2.69 -2.04
CA ILE A 33 -10.48 -3.27 -0.88
C ILE A 33 -10.22 -2.19 0.17
N THR A 34 -9.66 -1.05 -0.26
CA THR A 34 -9.23 0.01 0.65
C THR A 34 -10.40 0.72 1.34
N GLU A 35 -11.57 0.76 0.70
CA GLU A 35 -12.80 1.29 1.31
C GLU A 35 -13.22 0.52 2.56
N THR A 36 -12.93 -0.79 2.64
CA THR A 36 -13.21 -1.60 3.84
C THR A 36 -12.37 -1.21 5.05
N TRP A 37 -11.31 -0.42 4.87
CA TRP A 37 -10.43 0.03 5.96
C TRP A 37 -10.85 1.36 6.55
N LYS A 38 -11.94 1.98 6.06
CA LYS A 38 -12.49 3.19 6.67
C LYS A 38 -12.82 2.93 8.15
N PRO A 39 -12.58 3.90 9.05
CA PRO A 39 -12.03 5.24 8.82
C PRO A 39 -10.49 5.32 8.97
N TYR A 40 -9.76 4.22 8.83
CA TYR A 40 -8.33 4.09 9.15
C TYR A 40 -7.43 3.85 7.94
N ARG A 41 -7.81 4.29 6.73
CA ARG A 41 -7.05 4.05 5.51
C ARG A 41 -5.64 4.64 5.56
N THR A 42 -5.46 5.77 6.24
CA THR A 42 -4.14 6.38 6.44
C THR A 42 -3.22 5.47 7.24
N ILE A 43 -3.74 4.80 8.28
CA ILE A 43 -2.97 3.83 9.08
C ILE A 43 -2.61 2.62 8.21
N ALA A 44 -3.56 2.12 7.43
CA ALA A 44 -3.30 1.03 6.49
C ALA A 44 -2.21 1.42 5.46
N SER A 45 -2.23 2.66 4.96
CA SER A 45 -1.18 3.18 4.08
C SER A 45 0.21 3.17 4.73
N PHE A 46 0.32 3.60 5.99
CA PHE A 46 1.58 3.50 6.74
C PHE A 46 2.08 2.07 6.88
N MET A 47 1.19 1.12 7.19
CA MET A 47 1.55 -0.29 7.29
C MET A 47 2.03 -0.84 5.94
N LEU A 48 1.38 -0.45 4.83
CA LEU A 48 1.77 -0.87 3.48
C LEU A 48 3.14 -0.31 3.10
N TRP A 49 3.43 0.96 3.38
CA TRP A 49 4.77 1.54 3.15
C TRP A 49 5.84 0.85 3.98
N HIS A 50 5.58 0.63 5.27
CA HIS A 50 6.51 -0.06 6.15
C HIS A 50 6.80 -1.48 5.63
N ALA A 51 5.77 -2.25 5.29
CA ALA A 51 5.94 -3.57 4.70
C ALA A 51 6.72 -3.54 3.37
N TYR A 52 6.51 -2.50 2.55
CA TYR A 52 7.27 -2.32 1.31
C TYR A 52 8.76 -2.11 1.59
N ILE A 53 9.09 -1.18 2.49
CA ILE A 53 10.46 -0.83 2.89
C ILE A 53 11.18 -2.05 3.44
N CYS A 54 10.57 -2.76 4.41
CA CYS A 54 11.15 -3.96 5.00
C CYS A 54 11.41 -5.05 3.95
N ARG A 55 10.43 -5.34 3.09
CA ARG A 55 10.56 -6.36 2.05
C ARG A 55 11.61 -6.01 1.00
N LYS A 56 11.71 -4.73 0.64
CA LYS A 56 12.72 -4.24 -0.32
C LYS A 56 14.08 -3.99 0.31
N ASN A 57 14.19 -4.17 1.63
CA ASN A 57 15.38 -3.87 2.42
C ASN A 57 15.96 -2.49 2.07
N ILE A 58 15.08 -1.49 1.98
CA ILE A 58 15.49 -0.12 1.67
C ILE A 58 16.23 0.41 2.89
N VAL A 59 17.54 0.58 2.73
CA VAL A 59 18.40 1.22 3.72
C VAL A 59 18.46 2.70 3.40
N PHE A 60 18.10 3.53 4.38
CA PHE A 60 18.34 4.96 4.30
C PHE A 60 19.73 5.20 4.86
N ASP A 61 20.68 5.53 3.99
CA ASP A 61 21.95 6.05 4.47
C ASP A 61 21.72 7.50 4.92
N LEU A 62 21.98 7.75 6.21
CA LEU A 62 21.85 9.08 6.83
C LEU A 62 23.23 9.73 7.02
N THR A 63 24.27 9.19 6.38
CA THR A 63 25.64 9.73 6.44
C THR A 63 25.98 10.67 5.30
#